data_AF-A0AAW7PUL1-F1
#
_entry.id   AF-A0AAW7PUL1-F1
#
_cell.length_a   1.000
_cell.length_b   1.000
_cell.length_c   1.000
_cell.angle_alpha   90.00
_cell.angle_beta   90.00
_cell.angle_gamma   90.00
#
_symmetry.space_group_name_H-M   'P 1'
#
loop_
_entity.id
_entity.type
_entity.pdbx_description
1 polymer ?
#
loop_
_entity_poly.entity_id
_entity_poly.type
_entity_poly.pdbx_seq_one_letter_code
_entity_poly.pdbx_strand_id
1 'polypeptide(L)' 'MNVNYNSLLPNKILFSLKEIEDLGVIKTDMAKKLIYSGFLEVVKIGNKIHISREELIRYLKENTYPAKNIA' A
#
# COMPACT_ATOMS: atom_id res chain seq x y z
N MET A 1 -7.31 13.24 13.23
CA MET A 1 -6.67 11.97 13.64
C MET A 1 -5.33 11.91 12.96
N ASN A 2 -4.23 11.74 13.71
CA ASN A 2 -2.92 11.52 13.11
C ASN A 2 -2.65 10.00 13.17
N VAL A 3 -3.13 9.26 12.17
CA VAL A 3 -2.93 7.81 12.11
C VAL A 3 -1.45 7.54 11.86
N ASN A 4 -0.81 6.85 12.80
CA ASN A 4 0.60 6.50 12.67
C ASN A 4 0.77 5.14 11.96
N TYR A 5 0.82 5.15 10.62
CA TYR A 5 1.04 3.92 9.86
C TYR A 5 2.38 3.25 10.15
N ASN A 6 3.37 4.00 10.65
CA ASN A 6 4.65 3.42 11.05
C ASN A 6 4.53 2.47 12.25
N SER A 7 3.54 2.63 13.12
CA SER A 7 3.32 1.70 14.23
C SER A 7 2.37 0.55 13.87
N LEU A 8 1.57 0.71 12.80
CA LEU A 8 0.56 -0.27 12.41
C LEU A 8 1.09 -1.32 11.43
N LEU A 9 1.98 -0.92 10.52
CA LEU A 9 2.54 -1.84 9.54
C LEU A 9 3.73 -2.62 10.12
N PRO A 10 3.86 -3.92 9.80
CA PRO A 10 5.02 -4.72 10.20
C PRO A 10 6.34 -4.05 9.83
N ASN A 11 7.37 -4.26 10.66
CA ASN A 11 8.72 -3.76 10.41
C ASN A 11 9.43 -4.65 9.37
N LYS A 12 9.02 -4.51 8.11
CA LYS A 12 9.59 -5.19 6.93
C LYS A 12 9.87 -4.16 5.85
N ILE A 13 10.91 -4.39 5.04
CA ILE A 13 11.31 -3.43 3.99
C ILE A 13 10.36 -3.50 2.79
N LEU A 14 9.97 -4.71 2.37
CA LEU A 14 9.19 -4.99 1.17
C LEU A 14 8.02 -5.94 1.46
N PHE A 15 6.89 -5.67 0.82
CA PHE A 15 5.69 -6.50 0.89
C PHE A 15 5.32 -7.00 -0.50
N SER A 16 5.07 -8.29 -0.64
CA SER A 16 4.46 -8.85 -1.84
C SER A 16 2.97 -8.47 -1.90
N LEU A 17 2.37 -8.51 -3.09
CA LEU A 17 0.94 -8.19 -3.25
C LEU A 17 0.04 -9.07 -2.38
N LYS A 18 0.40 -10.36 -2.22
CA LYS A 18 -0.33 -11.28 -1.35
C LYS A 18 -0.25 -10.86 0.12
N GLU A 19 0.93 -10.48 0.61
CA GLU A 19 1.07 -10.00 1.99
C GLU A 19 0.27 -8.72 2.25
N ILE A 20 0.21 -7.81 1.26
CA ILE A 20 -0.57 -6.56 1.37
C ILE A 20 -2.08 -6.87 1.45
N GLU A 21 -2.54 -7.86 0.68
CA GLU A 21 -3.92 -8.33 0.72
C GLU A 21 -4.23 -9.06 2.03
N ASP A 22 -3.33 -9.93 2.51
CA ASP A 22 -3.46 -10.64 3.78
C ASP A 22 -3.48 -9.68 4.98
N LEU A 23 -2.79 -8.53 4.88
CA LEU A 23 -2.84 -7.43 5.86
C LEU A 23 -4.14 -6.60 5.78
N GLY A 24 -5.00 -6.86 4.79
CA GLY A 24 -6.27 -6.14 4.61
C GLY A 24 -6.11 -4.72 4.07
N VAL A 25 -4.98 -4.38 3.47
CA VAL A 25 -4.70 -3.01 2.99
C VAL A 25 -5.30 -2.77 1.61
N ILE A 26 -4.92 -3.61 0.63
CA ILE A 26 -5.36 -3.51 -0.77
C ILE A 26 -5.48 -4.92 -1.33
N LYS A 27 -6.58 -5.22 -2.00
CA LYS A 27 -6.72 -6.48 -2.74
C LYS A 27 -5.74 -6.54 -3.92
N THR A 28 -5.27 -7.73 -4.28
CA THR A 28 -4.27 -7.89 -5.34
C THR A 28 -4.73 -7.33 -6.69
N ASP A 29 -6.02 -7.45 -7.03
CA ASP A 29 -6.58 -6.95 -8.28
C ASP A 29 -6.55 -5.41 -8.36
N MET A 30 -6.89 -4.74 -7.27
CA MET A 30 -6.82 -3.28 -7.16
C MET A 30 -5.37 -2.79 -7.13
N ALA A 31 -4.49 -3.46 -6.39
CA ALA A 31 -3.06 -3.13 -6.37
C ALA A 31 -2.47 -3.18 -7.78
N LYS A 32 -2.80 -4.22 -8.57
CA LYS A 32 -2.38 -4.31 -9.98
C LYS A 32 -2.88 -3.13 -10.82
N LYS A 33 -4.15 -2.73 -10.67
CA LYS A 33 -4.71 -1.57 -11.39
C LYS A 33 -3.92 -0.29 -11.08
N LEU A 34 -3.63 -0.05 -9.81
CA LEU A 34 -2.86 1.11 -9.36
C LEU A 34 -1.41 1.09 -9.85
N ILE A 35 -0.80 -0.10 -9.93
CA ILE A 35 0.55 -0.25 -10.50
C ILE A 35 0.52 0.05 -12.00
N TYR A 36 -0.44 -0.49 -12.74
CA TYR A 36 -0.56 -0.26 -14.18
C TYR A 36 -0.94 1.18 -14.53
N SER A 37 -1.63 1.90 -13.63
CA SER A 37 -1.89 3.34 -13.80
C SER A 37 -0.72 4.23 -13.37
N GLY A 38 0.39 3.66 -12.87
CA GLY A 38 1.53 4.41 -12.36
C GLY A 38 1.30 5.09 -11.01
N PHE A 39 0.23 4.75 -10.29
CA PHE A 39 -0.10 5.33 -8.98
C PHE A 39 0.70 4.69 -7.83
N LEU A 40 1.00 3.39 -7.94
CA LEU A 40 1.85 2.66 -7.00
C LEU A 40 3.22 2.35 -7.60
N GLU A 41 4.27 2.73 -6.89
CA GLU A 41 5.64 2.33 -7.20
C GLU A 41 5.93 0.91 -6.71
N VAL A 42 6.76 0.19 -7.47
CA VAL A 42 7.04 -1.23 -7.20
C VAL A 42 8.51 -1.57 -7.34
N VAL A 43 8.93 -2.55 -6.56
CA VAL A 43 10.21 -3.22 -6.66
C VAL A 43 10.00 -4.58 -7.31
N LYS A 44 10.54 -4.75 -8.53
CA LYS A 44 10.51 -6.03 -9.24
C LYS A 44 11.69 -6.90 -8.82
N ILE A 45 11.41 -8.09 -8.29
CA ILE A 45 12.42 -9.09 -7.91
C ILE A 45 12.13 -10.37 -8.69
N GLY A 46 12.89 -10.57 -9.78
CA GLY A 46 12.61 -11.61 -10.77
C GLY A 46 11.21 -11.43 -11.37
N ASN A 47 10.37 -12.46 -11.22
CA ASN A 47 8.98 -12.44 -11.69
C ASN A 47 7.97 -11.96 -10.62
N LYS A 48 8.44 -11.60 -9.42
CA LYS A 48 7.58 -11.14 -8.32
C LYS A 48 7.61 -9.63 -8.19
N ILE A 49 6.45 -9.07 -7.85
CA ILE A 49 6.25 -7.65 -7.60
C ILE A 49 6.15 -7.45 -6.09
N HIS A 50 6.91 -6.49 -5.58
CA HIS A 50 6.85 -6.03 -4.20
C HIS A 50 6.61 -4.53 -4.15
N ILE A 51 6.09 -4.05 -3.03
CA ILE A 51 5.92 -2.64 -2.71
C ILE A 51 6.76 -2.35 -1.47
N SER A 52 7.45 -1.21 -1.47
CA SER A 52 8.24 -0.80 -0.30
C SER A 52 7.32 -0.37 0.84
N ARG A 53 7.79 -0.52 2.08
CA ARG A 53 7.03 -0.05 3.24
C ARG A 53 6.72 1.44 3.18
N GLU A 54 7.69 2.24 2.76
CA GLU A 54 7.52 3.69 2.61
C GLU A 54 6.43 4.02 1.58
N GLU A 55 6.42 3.31 0.46
CA GLU A 55 5.40 3.48 -0.58
C GLU A 55 4.00 3.08 -0.08
N LEU A 56 3.91 1.99 0.67
CA LEU A 56 2.65 1.57 1.28
C LEU A 56 2.13 2.60 2.30
N ILE A 57 3.02 3.21 3.06
CA ILE A 57 2.69 4.30 4.00
C ILE A 57 2.25 5.55 3.25
N ARG A 58 2.94 5.92 2.17
CA ARG A 58 2.56 7.04 1.30
C ARG A 58 1.14 6.83 0.77
N TYR A 59 0.88 5.66 0.18
CA TYR A 59 -0.44 5.26 -0.30
C TYR A 59 -1.51 5.44 0.77
N LEU A 60 -1.29 4.90 1.97
CA LEU A 60 -2.27 4.97 3.06
C LEU A 60 -2.54 6.41 3.52
N LYS A 61 -1.51 7.24 3.60
CA LYS A 61 -1.66 8.67 3.96
C LYS A 61 -2.47 9.43 2.92
N GLU A 62 -2.17 9.23 1.65
CA GLU A 62 -2.88 9.91 0.55
C GLU A 62 -4.33 9.47 0.41
N ASN A 63 -4.62 8.21 0.74
CA ASN A 63 -5.97 7.64 0.63
C ASN A 63 -6.76 7.70 1.96
N THR A 64 -6.27 8.44 2.95
CA THR A 64 -6.97 8.65 4.23
C THR A 64 -7.62 10.02 4.28
N TYR A 65 -8.94 10.02 4.18
CA TYR A 65 -9.75 11.22 4.24
C TYR A 65 -10.53 11.26 5.57
N PRO A 66 -10.66 12.44 6.21
CA PRO A 66 -11.61 12.60 7.31
C PRO A 66 -13.02 12.23 6.84
N ALA A 67 -13.81 11.58 7.69
CA ALA A 67 -15.18 11.16 7.32
C ALA A 67 -16.04 12.29 6.75
N LYS A 68 -15.84 13.52 7.23
CA LYS A 68 -16.51 14.75 6.74
C LYS A 68 -16.17 15.14 5.29
N ASN A 69 -15.15 14.54 4.69
CA ASN A 69 -14.65 14.81 3.33
C ASN A 69 -14.90 13.65 2.36
N ILE A 70 -15.69 12.64 2.75
CA ILE A 70 -16.07 11.50 1.89
C ILE A 70 -17.44 11.78 1.23
N ALA A 71 -17.62 13.03 0.75
CA ALA A 71 -18.84 13.49 0.09
C ALA A 71 -18.68 13.47 -1.42
#